data_AF-A0A9Q5JGM6-F1
#
_entry.id   AF-A0A9Q5JGM6-F1
#
_cell.length_a   1.000
_cell.length_b   1.000
_cell.length_c   1.000
_cell.angle_alpha   90.00
_cell.angle_beta   90.00
_cell.angle_gamma   90.00
#
_symmetry.space_group_name_H-M   'P 1'
#
loop_
_entity.id
_entity.type
_entity.pdbx_description
1 polymer ?
#
loop_
_entity_poly.entity_id
_entity_poly.type
_entity_poly.pdbx_seq_one_letter_code
_entity_poly.pdbx_strand_id
1 'polypeptide(L)'
;MKFEFELYRATSKAKVPTWQKLIINSNDRMHYQQKAKVTKKLRHMAKLQAYEVSFGRTYEKFSKNKPCGVTLTVYTPTKRRSDPDNLQPTLKAIMDGFTEAELWADDNHDVVKYTKHQFGGLSGTDAYRLVVEIDEL
;
A
#
# COMPACT_ATOMS: atom_id res chain seq x y z
N MET A 1 -7.73 0.89 -11.16
CA MET A 1 -7.39 2.08 -10.33
C MET A 1 -5.91 2.05 -9.99
N LYS A 2 -5.24 3.21 -9.89
CA LYS A 2 -3.81 3.29 -9.60
C LYS A 2 -3.55 4.29 -8.48
N PHE A 3 -2.79 3.86 -7.48
CA PHE A 3 -2.39 4.67 -6.32
C PHE A 3 -0.87 4.67 -6.20
N GLU A 4 -0.28 5.84 -5.96
CA GLU A 4 1.17 5.99 -5.82
C GLU A 4 1.52 6.55 -4.45
N PHE A 5 2.50 5.91 -3.81
CA PHE A 5 3.04 6.33 -2.52
C PHE A 5 4.55 6.46 -2.62
N GLU A 6 5.07 7.61 -2.22
CA GLU A 6 6.51 7.81 -2.03
C GLU A 6 6.82 7.86 -0.53
N LEU A 7 7.45 6.80 -0.02
CA LEU A 7 7.58 6.57 1.41
C LEU A 7 8.95 5.98 1.78
N TYR A 8 9.36 6.25 3.01
CA TYR A 8 10.54 5.66 3.62
C TYR A 8 10.15 4.47 4.50
N ARG A 9 11.12 3.57 4.71
CA ARG A 9 11.03 2.55 5.77
C ARG A 9 10.73 3.20 7.11
N ALA A 10 9.82 2.60 7.86
CA ALA A 10 9.49 3.05 9.21
C ALA A 10 10.72 3.02 10.15
N THR A 11 11.69 2.14 9.85
CA THR A 11 12.99 2.04 10.52
C THR A 11 14.07 2.97 9.95
N SER A 12 13.76 3.79 8.94
CA SER A 12 14.73 4.65 8.26
C SER A 12 15.31 5.73 9.18
N LYS A 13 16.63 5.89 9.11
CA LYS A 13 17.38 6.98 9.79
C LYS A 13 17.38 8.30 9.00
N ALA A 14 16.76 8.36 7.82
CA ALA A 14 16.67 9.58 7.02
C ALA A 14 16.03 10.73 7.82
N LYS A 15 16.50 11.97 7.61
CA LYS A 15 15.98 13.18 8.27
C LYS A 15 14.73 13.70 7.56
N VAL A 16 13.69 12.87 7.51
CA VAL A 16 12.40 13.18 6.88
C VAL A 16 11.26 13.15 7.90
N PRO A 17 10.14 13.84 7.65
CA PRO A 17 9.01 13.84 8.56
C PRO A 17 8.48 12.43 8.86
N THR A 18 7.99 12.22 10.09
CA THR A 18 7.53 10.89 10.52
C THR A 18 6.33 10.36 9.73
N TRP A 19 5.53 11.24 9.11
CA TRP A 19 4.42 10.85 8.25
C TRP A 19 4.87 10.30 6.88
N GLN A 20 6.15 10.43 6.51
CA GLN A 20 6.72 9.78 5.32
C GLN A 20 7.38 8.44 5.65
N LYS A 21 7.60 8.10 6.93
CA LYS A 21 8.28 6.86 7.37
C LYS A 21 7.26 5.77 7.66
N LEU A 22 6.61 5.27 6.62
CA LEU A 22 5.44 4.41 6.78
C LEU A 22 5.58 2.99 6.22
N ILE A 23 6.68 2.65 5.55
CA ILE A 23 6.86 1.28 5.02
C ILE A 23 7.23 0.31 6.13
N ILE A 24 6.42 -0.74 6.26
CA ILE A 24 6.60 -1.84 7.21
C ILE A 24 7.05 -3.07 6.43
N ASN A 25 8.24 -3.58 6.75
CA ASN A 25 8.73 -4.81 6.19
C ASN A 25 8.54 -5.96 7.19
N SER A 26 8.17 -7.15 6.72
CA SER A 26 7.99 -8.36 7.53
C SER A 26 9.24 -8.74 8.33
N ASN A 27 10.43 -8.42 7.82
CA ASN A 27 11.71 -8.70 8.47
C ASN A 27 12.10 -7.64 9.52
N ASP A 28 11.37 -6.52 9.61
CA ASP A 28 11.63 -5.52 10.64
C ASP A 28 11.17 -6.05 12.02
N ARG A 29 12.09 -6.14 12.98
CA ARG A 29 11.80 -6.49 14.39
C ARG A 29 11.26 -5.30 15.18
N MET A 30 10.23 -4.65 14.63
CA MET A 30 9.61 -3.47 15.24
C MET A 30 8.74 -3.86 16.44
N HIS A 31 8.82 -3.09 17.53
CA HIS A 31 7.91 -3.27 18.66
C HIS A 31 6.44 -3.11 18.24
N TYR A 32 5.55 -3.98 18.69
CA TYR A 32 4.17 -4.06 18.20
C TYR A 32 3.41 -2.72 18.31
N GLN A 33 3.62 -1.95 19.39
CA GLN A 33 2.99 -0.64 19.54
C GLN A 33 3.51 0.39 18.52
N GLN A 34 4.79 0.35 18.18
CA GLN A 34 5.35 1.22 17.15
C GLN A 34 4.80 0.84 15.78
N LYS A 35 4.75 -0.46 15.49
CA LYS A 35 4.14 -1.00 14.26
C LYS A 35 2.68 -0.55 14.13
N ALA A 36 1.88 -0.68 15.18
CA ALA A 36 0.48 -0.25 15.19
C ALA A 36 0.31 1.25 14.88
N LYS A 37 1.17 2.12 15.43
CA LYS A 37 1.15 3.57 15.12
C LYS A 37 1.46 3.85 13.65
N VAL A 38 2.44 3.15 13.08
CA VAL A 38 2.81 3.27 11.66
C VAL A 38 1.68 2.77 10.77
N THR A 39 1.14 1.57 11.06
CA THR A 39 0.00 0.98 10.34
C THR A 39 -1.19 1.93 10.31
N LYS A 40 -1.56 2.52 11.46
CA LYS A 40 -2.69 3.48 11.54
C LYS A 40 -2.48 4.69 10.62
N LYS A 41 -1.26 5.24 10.58
CA LYS A 41 -0.93 6.38 9.72
C LYS A 41 -0.97 6.01 8.24
N LEU A 42 -0.40 4.87 7.86
CA LEU A 42 -0.42 4.38 6.49
C LEU A 42 -1.85 4.10 6.00
N ARG A 43 -2.65 3.46 6.85
CA ARG A 43 -4.08 3.22 6.57
C ARG A 43 -4.84 4.51 6.32
N HIS A 44 -4.64 5.50 7.18
CA HIS A 44 -5.27 6.81 7.03
C HIS A 44 -4.83 7.51 5.73
N MET A 45 -3.54 7.46 5.38
CA MET A 45 -3.03 8.00 4.13
C MET A 45 -3.66 7.32 2.90
N ALA A 46 -3.74 5.99 2.91
CA ALA A 46 -4.38 5.23 1.83
C ALA A 46 -5.87 5.56 1.68
N LYS A 47 -6.58 5.69 2.81
CA LYS A 47 -7.99 6.12 2.83
C LYS A 47 -8.18 7.50 2.19
N LEU A 48 -7.34 8.47 2.54
CA LEU A 48 -7.40 9.82 1.97
C LEU A 48 -7.14 9.82 0.47
N GLN A 49 -6.14 9.08 0.00
CA GLN A 49 -5.89 8.95 -1.45
C GLN A 49 -7.06 8.28 -2.18
N ALA A 50 -7.67 7.26 -1.59
CA ALA A 50 -8.87 6.62 -2.15
C ALA A 50 -10.04 7.60 -2.27
N TYR A 51 -10.27 8.44 -1.24
CA TYR A 51 -11.27 9.50 -1.31
C TYR A 51 -10.97 10.56 -2.36
N GLU A 52 -9.71 10.94 -2.53
CA GLU A 52 -9.32 11.90 -3.56
C GLU A 52 -9.60 11.36 -4.97
N VAL A 53 -9.31 10.08 -5.22
CA VAL A 53 -9.59 9.43 -6.49
C VAL A 53 -11.09 9.28 -6.74
N SER A 54 -11.90 9.10 -5.69
CA SER A 54 -13.36 9.00 -5.80
C SER A 54 -14.10 10.33 -5.75
N PHE A 55 -13.44 11.41 -5.36
CA PHE A 55 -14.11 12.70 -5.18
C PHE A 55 -14.78 13.17 -6.47
N GLY A 56 -16.10 13.40 -6.42
CA GLY A 56 -16.90 13.81 -7.57
C GLY A 56 -17.10 12.75 -8.65
N ARG A 57 -16.68 11.49 -8.40
CA ARG A 57 -16.85 10.37 -9.32
C ARG A 57 -17.81 9.35 -8.72
N THR A 58 -18.82 8.98 -9.49
CA THR A 58 -19.60 7.77 -9.21
C THR A 58 -18.82 6.59 -9.77
N TYR A 59 -18.18 5.82 -8.91
CA TYR A 59 -17.60 4.53 -9.28
C TYR A 59 -18.39 3.44 -8.56
N GLU A 60 -18.64 2.36 -9.28
CA GLU A 60 -19.21 1.16 -8.68
C GLU A 60 -18.11 0.45 -7.86
N LYS A 61 -18.43 0.10 -6.61
CA LYS A 61 -17.53 -0.62 -5.73
C LYS A 61 -17.24 -2.01 -6.31
N PHE A 62 -16.01 -2.51 -6.14
CA PHE A 62 -15.76 -3.93 -6.42
C PHE A 62 -16.57 -4.80 -5.45
N SER A 63 -17.06 -5.92 -5.94
CA SER A 63 -17.94 -6.82 -5.20
C SER A 63 -17.76 -8.24 -5.69
N LYS A 64 -18.51 -9.21 -5.12
CA LYS A 64 -18.49 -10.59 -5.59
C LYS A 64 -18.84 -10.72 -7.08
N ASN A 65 -19.72 -9.85 -7.58
CA ASN A 65 -20.15 -9.82 -8.98
C ASN A 65 -19.22 -8.98 -9.87
N LYS A 66 -18.28 -8.26 -9.25
CA LYS A 66 -17.28 -7.40 -9.90
C LYS A 66 -15.94 -7.55 -9.17
N PRO A 67 -15.33 -8.74 -9.23
CA PRO A 67 -14.13 -9.03 -8.48
C PRO A 67 -12.93 -8.26 -9.05
N CYS A 68 -11.88 -8.14 -8.24
CA CYS A 68 -10.65 -7.48 -8.64
C CYS A 68 -9.39 -8.25 -8.24
N GLY A 69 -8.29 -7.90 -8.89
CA GLY A 69 -6.93 -8.24 -8.48
C GLY A 69 -6.19 -7.00 -8.01
N VAL A 70 -5.27 -7.18 -7.05
CA VAL A 70 -4.42 -6.09 -6.55
C VAL A 70 -2.96 -6.41 -6.86
N THR A 71 -2.23 -5.44 -7.43
CA THR A 71 -0.80 -5.56 -7.70
C THR A 71 -0.04 -4.46 -6.96
N LEU A 72 0.94 -4.83 -6.14
CA LEU A 72 1.94 -3.93 -5.58
C LEU A 72 3.21 -3.99 -6.43
N THR A 73 3.50 -2.91 -7.15
CA THR A 73 4.79 -2.70 -7.80
C THR A 73 5.71 -1.90 -6.89
N VAL A 74 6.84 -2.49 -6.50
CA VAL A 74 7.81 -1.91 -5.55
C VAL A 74 9.02 -1.39 -6.31
N TYR A 75 9.23 -0.07 -6.26
CA TYR A 75 10.46 0.57 -6.73
C TYR A 75 11.35 0.92 -5.54
N THR A 76 12.59 0.46 -5.53
CA THR A 76 13.50 0.60 -4.38
C THR A 76 14.45 1.79 -4.54
N PRO A 77 14.83 2.47 -3.44
CA PRO A 77 15.76 3.60 -3.51
C PRO A 77 17.20 3.20 -3.85
N THR A 78 17.55 1.94 -3.63
CA THR A 78 18.91 1.44 -3.85
C THR A 78 18.89 0.13 -4.63
N LYS A 79 20.03 -0.23 -5.21
CA LYS A 79 20.26 -1.50 -5.92
C LYS A 79 20.42 -2.70 -4.98
N ARG A 80 20.28 -2.52 -3.66
CA ARG A 80 20.34 -3.64 -2.71
C ARG A 80 19.21 -4.60 -3.00
N ARG A 81 19.50 -5.90 -2.89
CA ARG A 81 18.49 -6.94 -3.02
C ARG A 81 17.36 -6.68 -2.01
N SER A 82 16.14 -6.67 -2.51
CA SER A 82 14.94 -6.43 -1.73
C SER A 82 13.83 -7.28 -2.33
N ASP A 83 13.19 -8.11 -1.52
CA ASP A 83 12.07 -8.91 -1.98
C ASP A 83 10.76 -8.13 -1.78
N PRO A 84 9.97 -7.89 -2.83
CA PRO A 84 8.69 -7.18 -2.75
C PRO A 84 7.69 -7.81 -1.77
N ASP A 85 7.66 -9.14 -1.66
CA ASP A 85 6.75 -9.87 -0.76
C ASP A 85 6.96 -9.50 0.71
N ASN A 86 8.17 -9.09 1.10
CA ASN A 86 8.43 -8.63 2.46
C ASN A 86 7.66 -7.33 2.80
N LEU A 87 7.07 -6.66 1.81
CA LEU A 87 6.21 -5.50 2.01
C LEU A 87 4.73 -5.86 2.14
N GLN A 88 4.36 -7.14 2.25
CA GLN A 88 2.98 -7.56 2.54
C GLN A 88 2.35 -6.80 3.73
N PRO A 89 3.04 -6.54 4.87
CA PRO A 89 2.45 -5.75 5.95
C PRO A 89 2.15 -4.29 5.55
N THR A 90 2.90 -3.74 4.60
CA THR A 90 2.65 -2.42 4.02
C THR A 90 1.40 -2.47 3.12
N LEU A 91 1.33 -3.44 2.20
CA LEU A 91 0.17 -3.61 1.32
C LEU A 91 -1.11 -3.85 2.13
N LYS A 92 -1.07 -4.67 3.18
CA LYS A 92 -2.24 -4.92 4.02
C LYS A 92 -2.75 -3.65 4.69
N ALA A 93 -1.85 -2.79 5.20
CA ALA A 93 -2.25 -1.52 5.79
C ALA A 93 -2.89 -0.56 4.76
N ILE A 94 -2.40 -0.57 3.52
CA ILE A 94 -2.99 0.19 2.41
C ILE A 94 -4.38 -0.36 2.07
N MET A 95 -4.51 -1.68 1.92
CA MET A 95 -5.79 -2.34 1.63
C MET A 95 -6.82 -2.08 2.72
N ASP A 96 -6.45 -2.13 4.01
CA ASP A 96 -7.36 -1.73 5.10
C ASP A 96 -7.88 -0.29 4.91
N GLY A 97 -7.04 0.61 4.41
CA GLY A 97 -7.42 2.01 4.15
C GLY A 97 -8.38 2.13 2.98
N PHE A 98 -8.19 1.30 1.96
CA PHE A 98 -9.11 1.18 0.82
C PHE A 98 -10.45 0.56 1.22
N THR A 99 -10.46 -0.41 2.15
CA THR A 99 -11.70 -0.92 2.76
C THR A 99 -12.43 0.18 3.53
N GLU A 100 -11.73 0.95 4.37
CA GLU A 100 -12.32 2.09 5.08
C GLU A 100 -12.80 3.23 4.15
N ALA A 101 -12.29 3.28 2.92
CA ALA A 101 -12.71 4.20 1.87
C ALA A 101 -13.80 3.60 0.95
N GLU A 102 -14.24 2.38 1.22
CA GLU A 102 -15.27 1.67 0.46
C GLU A 102 -14.96 1.52 -1.04
N LEU A 103 -13.70 1.26 -1.41
CA LEU A 103 -13.36 0.92 -2.81
C LEU A 103 -13.99 -0.41 -3.26
N TRP A 104 -14.22 -1.31 -2.30
CA TRP A 104 -14.86 -2.60 -2.45
C TRP A 104 -15.86 -2.83 -1.31
N ALA A 105 -16.76 -3.79 -1.50
CA ALA A 105 -17.69 -4.22 -0.45
C ALA A 105 -16.95 -4.86 0.74
N ASP A 106 -15.89 -5.62 0.48
CA ASP A 106 -14.98 -6.23 1.46
C ASP A 106 -13.66 -6.62 0.77
N ASP A 107 -12.55 -6.76 1.50
CA ASP A 107 -11.23 -7.15 0.96
C ASP A 107 -10.98 -8.68 0.96
N ASN A 108 -12.05 -9.46 1.10
CA ASN A 108 -12.01 -10.91 1.20
C ASN A 108 -11.78 -11.60 -0.16
N HIS A 109 -11.61 -12.93 -0.14
CA HIS A 109 -11.34 -13.74 -1.33
C HIS A 109 -12.51 -13.81 -2.34
N ASP A 110 -13.73 -13.43 -1.96
CA ASP A 110 -14.85 -13.33 -2.89
C ASP A 110 -14.73 -12.09 -3.79
N VAL A 111 -14.11 -11.02 -3.30
CA VAL A 111 -13.96 -9.75 -4.02
C VAL A 111 -12.53 -9.57 -4.54
N VAL A 112 -11.53 -9.65 -3.67
CA VAL A 112 -10.11 -9.54 -4.03
C VAL A 112 -9.53 -10.94 -4.27
N LYS A 113 -9.41 -11.34 -5.54
CA LYS A 113 -9.04 -12.72 -5.91
C LYS A 113 -7.56 -13.02 -5.74
N TYR A 114 -6.72 -12.00 -5.87
CA TYR A 114 -5.29 -12.15 -5.66
C TYR A 114 -4.64 -10.83 -5.23
N THR A 115 -3.51 -10.97 -4.54
CA THR A 115 -2.53 -9.91 -4.36
C THR A 115 -1.22 -10.35 -5.00
N LYS A 116 -0.63 -9.49 -5.84
CA LYS A 116 0.68 -9.71 -6.47
C LYS A 116 1.68 -8.72 -5.90
N HIS A 117 2.90 -9.16 -5.69
CA HIS A 117 4.03 -8.26 -5.40
C HIS A 117 5.05 -8.42 -6.51
N GLN A 118 5.51 -7.31 -7.06
CA GLN A 118 6.50 -7.32 -8.12
C GLN A 118 7.54 -6.21 -7.94
N PHE A 119 8.72 -6.45 -8.48
CA PHE A 119 9.82 -5.49 -8.45
C PHE A 119 9.74 -4.58 -9.68
N GLY A 120 9.64 -3.27 -9.46
CA GLY A 120 9.54 -2.26 -10.51
C GLY A 120 10.89 -1.65 -10.92
N GLY A 121 11.99 -1.99 -10.25
CA GLY A 121 13.29 -1.36 -10.46
C GLY A 121 13.62 -0.30 -9.42
N LEU A 122 14.43 0.69 -9.79
CA LEU A 122 14.81 1.79 -8.90
C LEU A 122 13.72 2.87 -8.89
N SER A 123 13.49 3.48 -7.71
CA SER A 123 12.53 4.59 -7.57
C SER A 123 13.02 5.89 -8.19
N GLY A 124 14.34 6.07 -8.31
CA GLY A 124 14.96 7.32 -8.75
C GLY A 124 15.08 8.38 -7.65
N THR A 125 14.63 8.08 -6.42
CA THR A 125 14.74 8.94 -5.24
C THR A 125 15.29 8.15 -4.05
N ASP A 126 15.56 8.82 -2.92
CA ASP A 126 16.00 8.17 -1.67
C ASP A 126 14.86 7.42 -0.94
N ALA A 127 13.62 7.53 -1.45
CA ALA A 127 12.44 6.85 -0.94
C ALA A 127 12.09 5.63 -1.79
N TYR A 128 11.27 4.73 -1.24
CA TYR A 128 10.59 3.74 -2.06
C TYR A 128 9.42 4.42 -2.76
N ARG A 129 9.19 4.04 -4.02
CA ARG A 129 7.94 4.35 -4.71
C ARG A 129 7.13 3.08 -4.78
N LEU A 130 5.93 3.10 -4.22
CA LEU A 130 4.99 1.98 -4.21
C LEU A 130 3.84 2.35 -5.13
N VAL A 131 3.59 1.51 -6.12
CA VAL A 131 2.44 1.66 -7.02
C VAL A 131 1.48 0.51 -6.73
N VAL A 132 0.26 0.84 -6.31
CA VAL A 132 -0.81 -0.14 -6.08
C VAL A 132 -1.84 0.00 -7.19
N GLU A 133 -1.99 -1.07 -7.96
CA GLU A 133 -2.96 -1.17 -9.05
C GLU A 133 -4.07 -2.14 -8.64
N ILE A 134 -5.32 -1.74 -8.90
CA ILE A 134 -6.52 -2.53 -8.66
C ILE A 134 -7.24 -2.69 -9.99
N ASP A 135 -7.28 -3.90 -10.52
CA ASP A 135 -7.86 -4.20 -11.83
C ASP A 135 -9.08 -5.10 -11.68
N GLU A 136 -10.16 -4.76 -12.38
CA GLU A 136 -11.35 -5.63 -12.49
C GLU A 136 -10.98 -6.92 -13.23
N LEU A 137 -11.63 -8.04 -12.86
CA LEU A 137 -11.40 -9.37 -13.45
C LEU A 137 -12.56 -9.83 -14.32
#